data_AF-A0A932RC65-F1
#
_entry.id   AF-A0A932RC65-F1
#
_cell.length_a   1.000
_cell.length_b   1.000
_cell.length_c   1.000
_cell.angle_alpha   90.00
_cell.angle_beta   90.00
_cell.angle_gamma   90.00
#
_symmetry.space_group_name_H-M   'P 1'
#
loop_
_entity.id
_entity.type
_entity.pdbx_description
1 polymer ?
#
loop_
_entity_poly.entity_id
_entity_poly.type
_entity_poly.pdbx_seq_one_letter_code
_entity_poly.pdbx_strand_id
1 'polypeptide(L)'
;FDEGAAKARTALKNTPDDAWTQNWKLSFGGKPIFSGSRFLAYRQMFLNHLVHHRAQLGVYLRLNEKPVPATYGPSADDTMGF
;
A
#
# COMPACT_ATOMS: atom_id res chain seq x y z
N PHE A 1 -3.95 -11.84 6.84
CA PHE A 1 -3.83 -10.92 5.70
C PHE A 1 -5.16 -10.81 4.94
N ASP A 2 -5.72 -11.93 4.49
CA ASP A 2 -6.89 -11.96 3.60
C ASP A 2 -8.13 -11.24 4.15
N GLU A 3 -8.46 -11.44 5.43
CA GLU A 3 -9.57 -10.74 6.08
C GLU A 3 -9.41 -9.21 6.03
N GLY A 4 -8.21 -8.71 6.35
CA GLY A 4 -7.90 -7.29 6.30
C GLY A 4 -7.97 -6.73 4.88
N ALA A 5 -7.45 -7.48 3.90
CA ALA A 5 -7.52 -7.10 2.48
C ALA A 5 -8.98 -7.05 1.98
N ALA A 6 -9.82 -8.02 2.35
CA ALA A 6 -11.24 -8.04 2.00
C ALA A 6 -11.98 -6.83 2.61
N LYS A 7 -11.77 -6.54 3.89
CA LYS A 7 -12.36 -5.37 4.56
C LYS A 7 -11.94 -4.06 3.89
N ALA A 8 -10.66 -3.90 3.58
CA ALA A 8 -10.13 -2.71 2.90
C ALA A 8 -10.75 -2.52 1.50
N ARG A 9 -10.81 -3.59 0.69
CA ARG A 9 -11.43 -3.52 -0.65
C ARG A 9 -12.91 -3.14 -0.59
N THR A 10 -13.66 -3.73 0.34
CA THR A 10 -15.07 -3.38 0.56
C THR A 10 -15.24 -1.92 0.97
N ALA A 11 -14.42 -1.44 1.91
CA ALA A 11 -14.46 -0.03 2.34
C ALA A 11 -14.15 0.94 1.20
N LEU A 12 -13.14 0.64 0.38
CA LEU A 12 -12.79 1.45 -0.79
C LEU A 12 -13.91 1.46 -1.84
N LYS A 13 -14.52 0.30 -2.13
CA LYS A 13 -15.63 0.19 -3.09
C LYS A 13 -16.87 0.97 -2.64
N ASN A 14 -17.12 1.02 -1.34
CA ASN A 14 -18.29 1.70 -0.76
C ASN A 14 -18.03 3.17 -0.41
N THR A 15 -16.82 3.70 -0.66
CA THR A 15 -16.51 5.11 -0.40
C THR A 15 -17.12 5.95 -1.52
N PRO A 16 -18.04 6.89 -1.23
CA PRO A 16 -18.62 7.76 -2.25
C PRO A 16 -17.58 8.74 -2.79
N ASP A 17 -17.77 9.18 -4.03
CA ASP A 17 -16.77 9.98 -4.75
C ASP A 17 -16.44 11.31 -4.06
N ASP A 18 -17.46 11.96 -3.48
CA ASP A 18 -17.32 13.22 -2.76
C ASP A 18 -16.42 13.10 -1.51
N ALA A 19 -16.46 11.96 -0.83
CA ALA A 19 -15.66 11.69 0.37
C ALA A 19 -14.14 11.72 0.11
N TRP A 20 -13.69 11.53 -1.13
CA TRP A 20 -12.27 11.60 -1.49
C TRP A 20 -11.71 13.02 -1.41
N THR A 21 -12.55 14.02 -1.67
CA THR A 21 -12.15 15.44 -1.64
C THR A 21 -12.26 16.06 -0.26
N GLN A 22 -13.04 15.45 0.64
CA GLN A 22 -13.18 15.89 2.02
C GLN A 22 -11.85 15.88 2.77
N ASN A 23 -11.66 16.89 3.62
CA ASN A 23 -10.50 16.98 4.48
C ASN A 23 -10.54 15.86 5.54
N TRP A 24 -9.41 15.20 5.75
CA TRP A 24 -9.23 14.08 6.63
C TRP A 24 -7.96 14.26 7.47
N LYS A 25 -8.03 13.84 8.72
CA LYS A 25 -6.96 14.03 9.71
C LYS A 25 -6.59 12.71 10.35
N LEU A 26 -5.31 12.36 10.29
CA LEU A 26 -4.75 11.30 11.13
C LEU A 26 -4.10 11.95 12.35
N SER A 27 -4.42 11.46 13.54
CA SER A 27 -3.82 11.95 14.78
C SER A 27 -3.23 10.79 15.58
N PHE A 28 -2.09 11.04 16.23
CA PHE A 28 -1.44 10.11 17.14
C PHE A 28 -1.19 10.81 18.47
N GLY A 29 -1.70 10.24 19.57
CA GLY A 29 -1.62 10.88 20.90
C GLY A 29 -2.26 12.28 20.93
N GLY A 30 -3.35 12.50 20.19
CA GLY A 30 -4.04 13.79 20.08
C GLY A 30 -3.37 14.81 19.14
N LYS A 31 -2.16 14.54 18.64
CA LYS A 31 -1.45 15.44 17.71
C LYS A 31 -1.75 15.04 16.25
N PRO A 32 -2.16 15.98 15.38
CA PRO A 32 -2.24 15.70 13.95
C PRO A 32 -0.88 15.27 13.42
N ILE A 33 -0.84 14.12 12.75
CA ILE A 33 0.32 13.67 11.97
C ILE A 33 0.08 13.79 10.46
N PHE A 34 -1.19 13.91 10.05
CA PHE A 34 -1.58 14.24 8.69
C PHE A 34 -2.87 15.07 8.73
N SER A 35 -2.96 16.06 7.85
CA SER A 35 -4.18 16.81 7.55
C SER A 35 -4.18 17.17 6.07
N GLY A 36 -5.21 16.75 5.33
CA GLY A 36 -5.34 16.98 3.91
C GLY A 36 -6.52 16.18 3.35
N SER A 37 -6.71 16.16 2.02
CA SER A 37 -7.80 15.38 1.46
C SER A 37 -7.68 13.88 1.80
N ARG A 38 -8.81 13.20 1.93
CA ARG A 38 -8.85 11.74 2.13
C ARG A 38 -8.10 11.00 1.03
N PHE A 39 -8.16 11.50 -0.21
CA PHE A 39 -7.38 10.95 -1.32
C PHE A 39 -5.87 10.99 -1.04
N LEU A 40 -5.34 12.13 -0.60
CA LEU A 40 -3.91 12.24 -0.26
C LEU A 40 -3.54 11.33 0.90
N ALA A 41 -4.39 11.23 1.92
CA ALA A 41 -4.19 10.30 3.03
C ALA A 41 -4.04 8.87 2.51
N TYR A 42 -5.00 8.39 1.71
CA TYR A 42 -4.96 7.05 1.14
C TYR A 42 -3.75 6.82 0.22
N ARG A 43 -3.52 7.73 -0.73
CA ARG A 43 -2.48 7.60 -1.76
C ARG A 43 -1.07 7.63 -1.18
N GLN A 44 -0.80 8.55 -0.23
CA GLN A 44 0.54 8.79 0.30
C GLN A 44 0.82 8.00 1.57
N MET A 45 -0.12 7.90 2.51
CA MET A 45 0.14 7.24 3.79
C MET A 45 -0.11 5.74 3.75
N PHE A 46 -1.07 5.26 2.96
CA PHE A 46 -1.41 3.84 2.94
C PHE A 46 -0.81 3.14 1.71
N LEU A 47 -1.16 3.58 0.50
CA LEU A 47 -0.75 2.86 -0.72
C LEU A 47 0.77 2.90 -0.95
N ASN A 48 1.39 4.08 -0.86
CA ASN A 48 2.85 4.22 -0.98
C ASN A 48 3.59 3.44 0.12
N HIS A 49 3.05 3.42 1.33
CA HIS A 49 3.67 2.70 2.45
C HIS A 49 3.61 1.19 2.23
N LEU A 50 2.51 0.69 1.66
CA LEU A 50 2.39 -0.72 1.26
C LEU A 50 3.39 -1.07 0.15
N VAL A 51 3.57 -0.22 -0.86
CA VAL A 51 4.59 -0.39 -1.90
C VAL A 51 6.00 -0.40 -1.30
N HIS A 52 6.30 0.53 -0.38
CA HIS A 52 7.57 0.60 0.33
C HIS A 52 7.87 -0.68 1.11
N HIS A 53 6.92 -1.17 1.91
CA HIS A 53 7.11 -2.40 2.68
C HIS A 53 7.13 -3.66 1.81
N ARG A 54 6.43 -3.67 0.66
CA ARG A 54 6.56 -4.75 -0.31
C ARG A 54 7.99 -4.85 -0.86
N ALA A 55 8.64 -3.71 -1.11
CA ALA A 55 10.05 -3.70 -1.54
C ALA A 55 10.97 -4.22 -0.43
N GLN A 56 10.74 -3.83 0.83
CA GLN A 56 11.50 -4.38 1.98
C GLN A 56 11.31 -5.89 2.13
N LEU A 57 10.09 -6.40 1.95
CA LEU A 57 9.83 -7.84 1.92
C LEU A 57 10.62 -8.54 0.80
N GLY A 58 10.70 -7.91 -0.39
CA GLY A 58 11.53 -8.40 -1.49
C GLY A 58 13.00 -8.57 -1.12
N VAL A 59 13.57 -7.60 -0.38
CA VAL A 59 14.94 -7.72 0.17
C VAL A 59 15.06 -8.92 1.11
N TYR A 60 14.09 -9.13 2.00
CA TYR A 60 14.11 -10.29 2.89
C TYR A 60 13.96 -11.63 2.16
N LEU A 61 13.15 -11.72 1.11
CA LEU A 61 13.08 -12.92 0.28
C LEU A 61 14.45 -13.23 -0.34
N ARG A 62 15.11 -12.21 -0.91
CA ARG A 62 16.45 -12.35 -1.51
C ARG A 62 17.50 -12.81 -0.49
N LEU A 63 17.50 -12.22 0.71
CA LEU A 63 18.45 -12.60 1.77
C LEU A 63 18.23 -14.03 2.31
N ASN A 64 17.03 -14.58 2.15
CA ASN A 64 16.69 -15.94 2.55
C ASN A 64 16.65 -16.93 1.36
N GLU A 65 17.29 -16.58 0.24
CA GLU A 65 17.36 -17.41 -0.97
C GLU A 65 15.98 -17.87 -1.47
N LYS A 66 14.96 -17.04 -1.29
CA LYS A 66 13.60 -17.25 -1.83
C LYS A 66 13.41 -16.43 -3.10
N PRO A 67 12.66 -16.95 -4.09
CA PRO A 67 12.38 -16.21 -5.31
C PRO A 67 11.64 -14.92 -4.99
N VAL A 68 12.13 -13.81 -5.54
CA VAL A 68 11.52 -12.49 -5.42
C VAL A 68 10.46 -12.38 -6.53
N PRO A 69 9.19 -12.15 -6.21
CA PRO A 69 8.17 -12.02 -7.24
C PRO A 69 8.33 -10.72 -8.04
N ALA A 70 7.96 -10.76 -9.33
CA ALA A 70 7.79 -9.57 -10.16
C ALA A 70 6.93 -8.49 -9.46
N THR A 71 7.32 -7.22 -9.62
CA THR A 71 6.62 -6.07 -9.02
C THR A 71 6.33 -4.97 -10.02
N TYR A 72 7.35 -4.29 -10.53
CA TYR A 72 7.26 -3.28 -11.60
C TYR A 72 7.95 -3.75 -12.88
N GLY A 73 7.81 -5.05 -13.18
CA GLY A 73 8.54 -5.76 -14.22
C GLY A 73 9.11 -7.07 -13.69
N PRO A 74 9.80 -7.83 -14.56
CA PRO A 74 10.48 -9.06 -14.17
C PRO A 74 11.46 -8.82 -13.03
N SER A 75 11.47 -9.73 -12.07
CA SER A 75 12.56 -9.90 -11.12
C SER A 75 13.73 -10.63 -11.77
N ALA A 76 14.86 -10.73 -11.06
CA ALA A 76 15.97 -11.58 -11.50
C ALA A 76 15.66 -13.08 -11.42
N ASP A 77 14.57 -13.47 -10.74
CA ASP A 77 14.15 -14.87 -10.58
C ASP A 77 13.09 -15.28 -11.63
N ASP A 78 12.62 -14.32 -12.44
CA ASP A 78 11.73 -14.58 -13.56
C ASP A 78 12.55 -14.96 -14.79
N THR A 79 12.22 -16.07 -15.45
CA THR A 79 12.76 -16.38 -16.77
C THR A 79 12.20 -15.36 -17.76
N MET A 80 13.06 -14.48 -18.29
CA MET A 80 12.67 -13.63 -19.42
C MET A 80 12.30 -14.55 -20.58
N GLY A 81 11.00 -14.69 -20.83
CA GLY A 81 10.49 -15.35 -22.02
C GLY A 81 10.83 -14.50 -23.24
N PHE A 82 11.92 -14.84 -23.90
CA PHE A 82 12.11 -14.63 -25.33
C PHE A 82 12.07 -15.98 -26.02
#